data_AF-A0A090AHX7-F1
#
_entry.id   AF-A0A090AHX7-F1
#
_cell.length_a   1.000
_cell.length_b   1.000
_cell.length_c   1.000
_cell.angle_alpha   90.00
_cell.angle_beta   90.00
_cell.angle_gamma   90.00
#
_symmetry.space_group_name_H-M   'P 1'
#
loop_
_entity.id
_entity.type
_entity.pdbx_description
1 polymer ?
#
loop_
_entity_poly.entity_id
_entity_poly.type
_entity_poly.pdbx_seq_one_letter_code
_entity_poly.pdbx_strand_id
1 'polypeptide(L)'
;MLSLRFIFLFMLYCYLGKSFAHDREQITPVTVQNPQPLWLAEKFESRRRGLEEIPPNIWAINISRQHNFCYSTPEKIVLWLPEEQRSGQMDRLIIKDGKTQQAIKLRWLANETALAWPTERLPLQPDHTYIITLSGSFSENKIVVHQIPIGNQTVAEQAEWMNRHGCDSQAEMLLKEQPA
;
A
#
# COMPACT_ATOMS: atom_id res chain seq x y z
N MET A 1 -55.83 -30.02 2.89
CA MET A 1 -57.17 -29.68 2.39
C MET A 1 -57.00 -28.64 1.28
N LEU A 2 -57.06 -29.11 0.03
CA LEU A 2 -57.19 -28.27 -1.17
C LEU A 2 -58.61 -27.69 -1.18
N SER A 3 -58.76 -26.37 -1.38
CA SER A 3 -60.02 -25.81 -1.84
C SER A 3 -59.78 -25.07 -3.15
N LEU A 4 -60.23 -25.74 -4.20
CA LEU A 4 -60.34 -25.31 -5.57
C LEU A 4 -61.68 -24.56 -5.73
N ARG A 5 -61.74 -23.56 -6.63
CA ARG A 5 -62.93 -23.02 -7.35
C ARG A 5 -63.50 -21.66 -6.91
N PHE A 6 -63.12 -20.63 -7.66
CA PHE A 6 -64.01 -19.59 -8.21
C PHE A 6 -63.49 -19.30 -9.63
N ILE A 7 -63.92 -20.07 -10.64
CA ILE A 7 -64.98 -19.73 -11.62
C ILE A 7 -64.72 -18.34 -12.24
N PHE A 8 -63.95 -18.27 -13.34
CA PHE A 8 -64.37 -18.34 -14.76
C PHE A 8 -65.20 -17.13 -15.25
N LEU A 9 -64.65 -16.49 -16.30
CA LEU A 9 -65.32 -15.73 -17.38
C LEU A 9 -65.65 -14.26 -17.16
N PHE A 10 -64.68 -13.39 -17.50
CA PHE A 10 -64.97 -12.27 -18.40
C PHE A 10 -64.08 -12.41 -19.63
N MET A 11 -64.70 -12.90 -20.70
CA MET A 11 -64.14 -13.11 -22.03
C MET A 11 -63.93 -11.77 -22.76
N LEU A 12 -62.71 -11.60 -23.28
CA LEU A 12 -62.48 -11.44 -24.72
C LEU A 12 -63.08 -10.20 -25.42
N TYR A 13 -62.37 -9.07 -25.41
CA TYR A 13 -62.38 -7.99 -26.42
C TYR A 13 -61.12 -7.16 -26.10
N CYS A 14 -60.11 -6.90 -26.95
CA CYS A 14 -60.03 -6.85 -28.39
C CYS A 14 -58.67 -7.39 -28.86
N TYR A 15 -58.74 -8.04 -30.01
CA TYR A 15 -57.66 -8.32 -30.92
C TYR A 15 -56.90 -7.05 -31.38
N LEU A 16 -55.64 -7.29 -31.75
CA LEU A 16 -54.86 -6.59 -32.78
C LEU A 16 -54.28 -5.20 -32.44
N GLY A 17 -53.01 -5.21 -32.06
CA GLY A 17 -52.09 -4.08 -32.20
C GLY A 17 -50.65 -4.57 -32.21
N LYS A 18 -50.15 -4.94 -33.40
CA LYS A 18 -48.72 -5.18 -33.61
C LYS A 18 -47.93 -3.90 -33.31
N SER A 19 -46.89 -3.99 -32.49
CA SER A 19 -45.67 -3.24 -32.69
C SER A 19 -44.52 -3.93 -31.95
N PHE A 20 -43.63 -4.52 -32.74
CA PHE A 20 -42.28 -4.83 -32.29
C PHE A 20 -41.59 -3.49 -32.07
N ALA A 21 -41.43 -3.06 -30.83
CA ALA A 21 -40.47 -2.02 -30.49
C ALA A 21 -39.10 -2.71 -30.45
N HIS A 22 -38.38 -2.62 -31.58
CA HIS A 22 -36.96 -2.90 -31.66
C HIS A 22 -36.25 -1.81 -30.86
N ASP A 23 -35.81 -2.15 -29.65
CA ASP A 23 -35.02 -1.26 -28.81
C ASP A 23 -33.64 -1.10 -29.46
N ARG A 24 -33.53 -0.08 -30.29
CA ARG A 24 -32.26 0.39 -30.81
C ARG A 24 -31.68 1.26 -29.72
N GLU A 25 -30.75 0.72 -28.93
CA GLU A 25 -29.86 1.52 -28.09
C GLU A 25 -29.19 2.58 -28.97
N GLN A 26 -29.76 3.78 -28.99
CA GLN A 26 -29.09 4.96 -29.47
C GLN A 26 -27.96 5.23 -28.48
N ILE A 27 -26.76 4.82 -28.86
CA ILE A 27 -25.53 5.42 -28.38
C ILE A 27 -25.62 6.89 -28.82
N THR A 28 -26.17 7.75 -27.95
CA THR A 28 -25.96 9.18 -28.05
C THR A 28 -24.47 9.40 -27.83
N PRO A 29 -23.70 9.91 -28.80
CA PRO A 29 -22.39 10.44 -28.47
C PRO A 29 -22.66 11.58 -27.48
N VAL A 30 -22.24 11.40 -26.23
CA VAL A 30 -22.11 12.51 -25.30
C VAL A 30 -21.01 13.38 -25.88
N THR A 31 -21.40 14.32 -26.74
CA THR A 31 -20.53 15.40 -27.14
C THR A 31 -20.33 16.24 -25.89
N VAL A 32 -19.22 16.01 -25.18
CA VAL A 32 -18.74 16.88 -24.10
C VAL A 32 -18.28 18.18 -24.73
N GLN A 33 -19.24 19.00 -25.13
CA GLN A 33 -19.04 20.41 -25.46
C GLN A 33 -19.03 21.20 -24.15
N ASN A 34 -17.99 20.98 -23.35
CA ASN A 34 -17.57 21.99 -22.40
C ASN A 34 -16.07 21.85 -22.21
N PRO A 35 -15.23 22.76 -22.74
CA PRO A 35 -13.85 22.83 -22.32
C PRO A 35 -13.86 23.21 -20.84
N GLN A 36 -13.79 22.20 -19.97
CA GLN A 36 -13.61 22.41 -18.55
C GLN A 36 -12.37 23.29 -18.38
N PRO A 37 -12.45 24.37 -17.61
CA PRO A 37 -11.35 25.29 -17.52
C PRO A 37 -10.17 24.61 -16.79
N LEU A 38 -8.95 24.85 -17.28
CA LEU A 38 -7.70 24.23 -16.80
C LEU A 38 -7.53 24.25 -15.27
N TRP A 39 -8.03 25.28 -14.58
CA TRP A 39 -7.97 25.39 -13.12
C TRP A 39 -8.83 24.37 -12.36
N LEU A 40 -9.83 23.76 -13.02
CA LEU A 40 -10.60 22.65 -12.42
C LEU A 40 -9.82 21.33 -12.48
N ALA A 41 -9.05 21.10 -13.55
CA ALA A 41 -8.21 19.90 -13.70
C ALA A 41 -7.05 19.89 -12.69
N GLU A 42 -6.44 21.06 -12.46
CA GLU A 42 -5.39 21.26 -11.46
C GLU A 42 -5.87 20.93 -10.03
N LYS A 43 -7.13 21.28 -9.72
CA LYS A 43 -7.75 20.99 -8.41
C LYS A 43 -8.10 19.50 -8.21
N PHE A 44 -8.16 18.70 -9.27
CA PHE A 44 -8.37 17.25 -9.16
C PHE A 44 -7.06 16.49 -9.02
N GLU A 45 -5.94 16.99 -9.55
CA GLU A 45 -4.62 16.39 -9.30
C GLU A 45 -4.15 16.56 -7.86
N SER A 46 -4.59 17.61 -7.16
CA SER A 46 -4.28 17.81 -5.74
C SER A 46 -4.96 16.80 -4.80
N ARG A 47 -5.84 15.93 -5.33
CA ARG A 47 -6.47 14.81 -4.62
C ARG A 47 -5.89 13.45 -5.02
N ARG A 48 -4.74 13.41 -5.68
CA ARG A 48 -3.92 12.20 -5.64
C ARG A 48 -3.54 12.00 -4.19
N ARG A 49 -3.88 10.83 -3.63
CA ARG A 49 -3.18 10.28 -2.45
C ARG A 49 -1.71 10.62 -2.63
N GLY A 50 -1.09 11.29 -1.66
CA GLY A 50 0.26 11.83 -1.77
C GLY A 50 1.18 10.83 -2.47
N LEU A 51 2.00 11.32 -3.41
CA LEU A 51 2.93 10.51 -4.16
C LEU A 51 3.63 9.58 -3.17
N GLU A 52 3.38 8.28 -3.27
CA GLU A 52 3.95 7.33 -2.33
C GLU A 52 5.46 7.35 -2.56
N GLU A 53 6.19 8.05 -1.69
CA GLU A 53 7.63 8.13 -1.83
C GLU A 53 8.23 6.74 -1.61
N ILE A 54 8.89 6.27 -2.66
CA ILE A 54 9.50 4.95 -2.75
C ILE A 54 10.88 5.03 -2.09
N PRO A 55 11.22 4.10 -1.18
CA PRO A 55 12.55 4.04 -0.60
C PRO A 55 13.63 3.92 -1.68
N PRO A 56 14.87 4.37 -1.41
CA PRO A 56 15.94 4.40 -2.41
C PRO A 56 16.42 3.01 -2.86
N ASN A 57 16.13 1.96 -2.09
CA ASN A 57 16.42 0.55 -2.43
C ASN A 57 15.56 -0.39 -1.57
N ILE A 58 15.57 -1.69 -1.91
CA ILE A 58 14.77 -2.72 -1.25
C ILE A 58 15.10 -2.96 0.23
N TRP A 59 16.29 -2.56 0.69
CA TRP A 59 16.79 -2.77 2.05
C TRP A 59 16.65 -1.53 2.94
N ALA A 60 15.90 -0.53 2.49
CA ALA A 60 15.58 0.67 3.24
C ALA A 60 14.18 0.57 3.90
N ILE A 61 14.14 0.54 5.22
CA ILE A 61 12.89 0.58 6.01
C ILE A 61 12.32 2.00 5.96
N ASN A 62 11.14 2.15 5.37
CA ASN A 62 10.41 3.41 5.43
C ASN A 62 9.71 3.58 6.79
N ILE A 63 10.28 4.40 7.66
CA ILE A 63 9.74 4.55 9.01
C ILE A 63 8.63 5.60 9.14
N SER A 64 8.17 6.17 8.03
CA SER A 64 7.04 7.12 8.00
C SER A 64 5.68 6.48 8.25
N ARG A 65 5.58 5.16 8.06
CA ARG A 65 4.32 4.41 8.10
C ARG A 65 4.49 3.06 8.76
N GLN A 66 3.36 2.45 9.09
CA GLN A 66 3.30 1.08 9.58
C GLN A 66 3.30 0.13 8.38
N HIS A 67 4.13 -0.91 8.39
CA HIS A 67 4.17 -1.91 7.32
C HIS A 67 4.92 -3.18 7.75
N ASN A 68 4.86 -4.21 6.90
CA ASN A 68 5.72 -5.39 6.97
C ASN A 68 7.01 -5.12 6.19
N PHE A 69 8.14 -5.57 6.72
CA PHE A 69 9.45 -5.40 6.09
C PHE A 69 10.17 -6.75 5.99
N CYS A 70 10.48 -7.15 4.77
CA CYS A 70 11.19 -8.38 4.51
C CYS A 70 12.69 -8.07 4.37
N TYR A 71 13.54 -8.86 5.02
CA TYR A 71 14.99 -8.69 4.99
C TYR A 71 15.70 -10.00 4.66
N SER A 72 16.86 -9.91 4.00
CA SER A 72 17.77 -11.03 3.78
C SER A 72 19.09 -10.80 4.50
N THR A 73 19.79 -11.85 4.88
CA THR A 73 21.16 -11.77 5.40
C THR A 73 22.14 -12.21 4.31
N PRO A 74 23.25 -11.48 4.06
CA PRO A 74 23.89 -10.49 4.94
C PRO A 74 23.58 -9.02 4.59
N GLU A 75 22.43 -8.72 3.98
CA GLU A 75 22.13 -7.38 3.46
C GLU A 75 22.11 -6.32 4.56
N LYS A 76 22.63 -5.13 4.20
CA LYS A 76 22.74 -4.01 5.15
C LYS A 76 21.43 -3.23 5.17
N ILE A 77 20.71 -3.35 6.27
CA ILE A 77 19.43 -2.67 6.46
C ILE A 77 19.66 -1.23 6.95
N VAL A 78 18.97 -0.30 6.31
CA VAL A 78 18.98 1.12 6.68
C VAL A 78 17.56 1.59 6.96
N LEU A 79 17.46 2.62 7.78
CA LEU A 79 16.25 3.37 8.05
C LEU A 79 16.20 4.56 7.09
N TRP A 80 15.02 4.85 6.57
CA TRP A 80 14.80 5.94 5.63
C TRP A 80 13.49 6.68 5.92
N LEU A 81 13.48 7.99 5.66
CA LEU A 81 12.27 8.82 5.66
C LEU A 81 12.16 9.60 4.34
N PRO A 82 10.93 9.86 3.88
CA PRO A 82 10.61 10.90 2.92
C PRO A 82 11.23 12.25 3.25
N GLU A 83 11.69 12.99 2.23
CA GLU A 83 12.38 14.27 2.44
C GLU A 83 11.46 15.31 3.09
N GLU A 84 10.18 15.36 2.69
CA GLU A 84 9.17 16.26 3.26
C GLU A 84 8.96 16.04 4.76
N GLN A 85 9.16 14.81 5.24
CA GLN A 85 9.04 14.46 6.67
C GLN A 85 10.34 14.71 7.45
N ARG A 86 11.45 14.88 6.74
CA ARG A 86 12.77 15.13 7.32
C ARG A 86 13.00 16.63 7.60
N SER A 87 12.37 17.51 6.83
CA SER A 87 12.48 18.96 6.98
C SER A 87 11.70 19.47 8.21
N GLY A 88 12.28 19.37 9.40
CA GLY A 88 11.65 19.99 10.59
C GLY A 88 12.01 19.49 11.99
N GLN A 89 13.30 19.32 12.34
CA GLN A 89 13.79 19.05 13.72
C GLN A 89 13.92 17.58 14.16
N MET A 90 14.12 16.63 13.26
CA MET A 90 14.28 15.22 13.64
C MET A 90 15.74 14.83 13.84
N ASP A 91 16.30 15.19 15.00
CA ASP A 91 17.66 14.77 15.39
C ASP A 91 17.68 13.42 16.10
N ARG A 92 16.52 12.91 16.54
CA ARG A 92 16.43 11.74 17.42
C ARG A 92 15.33 10.79 17.00
N LEU A 93 15.71 9.52 16.95
CA LEU A 93 14.84 8.39 16.69
C LEU A 93 14.83 7.47 17.91
N ILE A 94 13.66 6.94 18.27
CA ILE A 94 13.52 5.91 19.29
C ILE A 94 13.02 4.64 18.62
N ILE A 95 13.73 3.53 18.82
CA ILE A 95 13.31 2.20 18.37
C ILE A 95 13.08 1.35 19.61
N LYS A 96 11.88 0.80 19.75
CA LYS A 96 11.50 -0.11 20.83
C LYS A 96 11.31 -1.51 20.27
N ASP A 97 11.80 -2.50 20.98
CA ASP A 97 11.45 -3.89 20.77
C ASP A 97 9.98 -4.12 21.17
N GLY A 98 9.17 -4.65 20.27
CA GLY A 98 7.73 -4.85 20.52
C GLY A 98 7.42 -5.87 21.62
N LYS A 99 8.34 -6.79 21.91
CA LYS A 99 8.19 -7.85 22.91
C LYS A 99 8.82 -7.49 24.26
N THR A 100 10.09 -7.09 24.25
CA THR A 100 10.85 -6.80 25.48
C THR A 100 10.63 -5.37 25.98
N GLN A 101 10.07 -4.49 25.13
CA GLN A 101 9.93 -3.05 25.38
C GLN A 101 11.29 -2.34 25.59
N GLN A 102 12.40 -3.01 25.30
CA GLN A 102 13.72 -2.40 25.31
C GLN A 102 13.75 -1.29 24.26
N ALA A 103 14.10 -0.08 24.68
CA ALA A 103 14.18 1.08 23.81
C ALA A 103 15.62 1.54 23.63
N ILE A 104 15.99 1.88 22.39
CA ILE A 104 17.23 2.55 22.07
C ILE A 104 16.94 3.91 21.44
N LYS A 105 17.76 4.89 21.79
CA LYS A 105 17.71 6.22 21.19
C LYS A 105 18.88 6.33 20.22
N LEU A 106 18.58 6.72 19.00
CA LEU A 106 19.55 7.00 17.95
C LEU A 106 19.52 8.48 17.62
N ARG A 107 20.69 9.02 17.27
CA ARG A 107 20.78 10.35 16.69
C ARG A 107 20.79 10.16 15.17
N TRP A 108 19.96 10.91 14.46
CA TRP A 108 19.92 10.94 13.00
C TRP A 108 20.28 12.36 12.57
N LEU A 109 21.41 12.54 11.89
CA LEU A 109 21.87 13.88 11.54
C LEU A 109 21.09 14.42 10.33
N ALA A 110 20.81 15.72 10.34
CA ALA A 110 20.04 16.37 9.28
C ALA A 110 20.72 16.37 7.89
N ASN A 111 21.98 15.94 7.77
CA ASN A 111 22.68 15.75 6.49
C ASN A 111 22.69 14.27 6.04
N GLU A 112 22.16 13.35 6.85
CA GLU A 112 22.09 11.93 6.53
C GLU A 112 20.72 11.59 5.95
N THR A 113 20.69 11.02 4.75
CA THR A 113 19.46 10.58 4.08
C THR A 113 18.97 9.22 4.58
N ALA A 114 19.85 8.43 5.20
CA ALA A 114 19.56 7.11 5.75
C ALA A 114 20.39 6.87 7.02
N LEU A 115 19.86 6.07 7.93
CA LEU A 115 20.52 5.70 9.19
C LEU A 115 20.64 4.18 9.29
N ALA A 116 21.82 3.64 9.56
CA ALA A 116 22.01 2.20 9.67
C ALA A 116 21.16 1.59 10.80
N TRP A 117 20.60 0.40 10.57
CA TRP A 117 19.94 -0.35 11.64
C TRP A 117 20.95 -0.72 12.74
N PRO A 118 20.63 -0.53 14.03
CA PRO A 118 21.57 -0.69 15.14
C PRO A 118 21.72 -2.17 15.59
N THR A 119 22.19 -3.03 14.70
CA THR A 119 22.20 -4.50 14.84
C THR A 119 22.89 -5.01 16.13
N GLU A 120 23.92 -4.34 16.62
CA GLU A 120 24.66 -4.76 17.83
C GLU A 120 23.83 -4.64 19.12
N ARG A 121 22.92 -3.66 19.18
CA ARG A 121 22.12 -3.38 20.38
C ARG A 121 20.69 -3.87 20.26
N LEU A 122 20.20 -3.95 19.03
CA LEU A 122 18.84 -4.36 18.71
C LEU A 122 18.85 -5.12 17.38
N PRO A 123 19.31 -6.39 17.36
CA PRO A 123 19.34 -7.18 16.13
C PRO A 123 17.92 -7.41 15.59
N LEU A 124 17.79 -7.45 14.26
CA LEU A 124 16.55 -7.88 13.59
C LEU A 124 16.31 -9.37 13.88
N GLN A 125 15.12 -9.67 14.39
CA GLN A 125 14.67 -11.03 14.66
C GLN A 125 13.56 -11.41 13.68
N PRO A 126 13.51 -12.64 13.16
CA PRO A 126 12.46 -13.07 12.25
C PRO A 126 11.08 -12.99 12.93
N ASP A 127 10.08 -12.57 12.16
CA ASP A 127 8.68 -12.43 12.56
C ASP A 127 8.47 -11.53 13.79
N HIS A 128 9.34 -10.54 13.95
CA HIS A 128 9.36 -9.68 15.13
C HIS A 128 8.82 -8.28 14.86
N THR A 129 8.26 -7.66 15.90
CA THR A 129 7.74 -6.30 15.82
C THR A 129 8.71 -5.30 16.44
N TYR A 130 8.94 -4.19 15.75
CA TYR A 130 9.60 -3.00 16.28
C TYR A 130 8.65 -1.80 16.23
N ILE A 131 8.73 -0.95 17.24
CA ILE A 131 7.95 0.28 17.34
C ILE A 131 8.92 1.45 17.20
N ILE A 132 8.64 2.31 16.23
CA ILE A 132 9.50 3.42 15.85
C ILE A 132 8.79 4.73 16.18
N THR A 133 9.47 5.61 16.92
CA THR A 133 8.98 6.92 17.30
C THR A 133 10.01 7.98 16.92
N LEU A 134 9.58 8.95 16.13
CA LEU A 134 10.39 10.11 15.81
C LEU A 134 10.24 11.17 16.89
N SER A 135 11.35 11.78 17.32
CA SER A 135 11.32 12.85 18.32
C SER A 135 10.48 14.03 17.84
N GLY A 136 9.60 14.53 18.70
CA GLY A 136 8.65 15.59 18.35
C GLY A 136 7.36 15.08 17.69
N SER A 137 7.28 13.80 17.32
CA SER A 137 6.04 13.16 16.91
C SER A 137 5.36 12.43 18.07
N PHE A 138 4.03 12.47 18.08
CA PHE A 138 3.20 11.60 18.94
C PHE A 138 2.82 10.29 18.25
N SER A 139 3.14 10.13 16.96
CA SER A 139 2.85 8.93 16.20
C SER A 139 3.89 7.84 16.46
N GLU A 140 3.41 6.63 16.71
CA GLU A 140 4.24 5.43 16.74
C GLU A 140 3.98 4.59 15.47
N ASN A 141 5.06 4.23 14.79
CA ASN A 141 5.00 3.39 13.60
C ASN A 141 5.46 1.97 13.95
N LYS A 142 4.55 1.00 13.78
CA LYS A 142 4.81 -0.42 13.97
C LYS A 142 5.36 -1.03 12.70
N ILE A 143 6.55 -1.62 12.78
CA ILE A 143 7.17 -2.38 11.69
C ILE A 143 7.25 -3.84 12.12
N VAL A 144 6.66 -4.74 11.33
CA VAL A 144 6.82 -6.19 11.51
C VAL A 144 7.86 -6.66 10.51
N VAL A 145 8.90 -7.35 10.97
CA VAL A 145 9.98 -7.79 10.10
C VAL A 145 9.91 -9.29 9.86
N HIS A 146 10.22 -9.71 8.64
CA HIS A 146 10.22 -11.10 8.23
C HIS A 146 11.56 -11.44 7.56
N GLN A 147 12.21 -12.52 7.99
CA GLN A 147 13.47 -12.94 7.40
C GLN A 147 13.23 -13.86 6.21
N ILE A 148 13.71 -13.45 5.04
CA ILE A 148 13.71 -14.29 3.84
C ILE A 148 14.65 -15.49 4.11
N PRO A 149 14.18 -16.74 3.94
CA PRO A 149 15.00 -17.93 4.16
C PRO A 149 16.27 -17.92 3.30
N ILE A 150 17.40 -18.21 3.93
CA ILE A 150 18.69 -18.33 3.23
C ILE A 150 18.67 -19.64 2.43
N GLY A 151 18.86 -19.58 1.11
CA GLY A 151 18.92 -20.73 0.22
C GLY A 151 19.11 -20.32 -1.25
N ASN A 152 19.20 -21.30 -2.16
CA ASN A 152 19.28 -21.08 -3.62
C ASN A 152 17.95 -20.58 -4.21
N GLN A 153 17.31 -19.60 -3.56
CA GLN A 153 16.09 -18.98 -4.05
C GLN A 153 16.46 -18.00 -5.16
N THR A 154 15.84 -18.19 -6.31
CA THR A 154 15.79 -17.22 -7.40
C THR A 154 15.11 -15.93 -6.91
N VAL A 155 15.36 -14.83 -7.61
CA VAL A 155 14.72 -13.54 -7.29
C VAL A 155 13.19 -13.64 -7.34
N ALA A 156 12.65 -14.42 -8.27
CA ALA A 156 11.21 -14.68 -8.36
C ALA A 156 10.67 -15.40 -7.10
N GLU A 157 11.38 -16.40 -6.60
CA GLU A 157 11.00 -17.12 -5.37
C GLU A 157 11.09 -16.24 -4.13
N GLN A 158 12.10 -15.36 -4.06
CA GLN A 158 12.22 -14.36 -2.99
C GLN A 158 11.05 -13.37 -3.02
N ALA A 159 10.73 -12.82 -4.20
CA ALA A 159 9.61 -11.90 -4.38
C ALA A 159 8.27 -12.57 -4.02
N GLU A 160 8.07 -13.83 -4.41
CA GLU A 160 6.87 -14.59 -4.04
C GLU A 160 6.79 -14.80 -2.51
N TRP A 161 7.92 -15.11 -1.86
CA TRP A 161 7.98 -15.20 -0.41
C TRP A 161 7.64 -13.88 0.26
N MET A 162 8.16 -12.76 -0.24
CA MET A 162 7.88 -11.41 0.26
C MET A 162 6.39 -11.06 0.15
N ASN A 163 5.76 -11.37 -0.99
CA ASN A 163 4.31 -11.17 -1.18
C ASN A 163 3.48 -11.96 -0.16
N ARG A 164 3.84 -13.22 0.10
CA ARG A 164 3.13 -14.05 1.09
C ARG A 164 3.22 -13.49 2.52
N HIS A 165 4.20 -12.64 2.81
CA HIS A 165 4.39 -11.99 4.12
C HIS A 165 3.99 -10.50 4.11
N GLY A 166 3.33 -10.03 3.05
CA GLY A 166 2.81 -8.66 2.95
C GLY A 166 3.87 -7.59 2.68
N CYS A 167 5.00 -7.98 2.07
CA CYS A 167 6.08 -7.09 1.65
C CYS A 167 5.96 -6.74 0.15
N ASP A 168 4.73 -6.54 -0.35
CA ASP A 168 4.42 -6.47 -1.79
C ASP A 168 5.23 -5.39 -2.53
N SER A 169 5.34 -4.18 -1.96
CA SER A 169 6.11 -3.09 -2.57
C SER A 169 7.60 -3.40 -2.66
N GLN A 170 8.16 -4.12 -1.68
CA GLN A 170 9.56 -4.54 -1.73
C GLN A 170 9.75 -5.67 -2.76
N ALA A 171 8.79 -6.60 -2.89
CA ALA A 171 8.82 -7.65 -3.89
C ALA A 171 8.80 -7.08 -5.32
N GLU A 172 7.95 -6.08 -5.56
CA GLU A 172 7.89 -5.38 -6.85
C GLU A 172 9.21 -4.69 -7.17
N MET A 173 9.81 -4.01 -6.18
CA MET A 173 11.11 -3.35 -6.36
C MET A 173 12.22 -4.36 -6.63
N LEU A 174 12.24 -5.49 -5.91
CA LEU A 174 13.20 -6.58 -6.11
C LEU A 174 13.14 -7.14 -7.54
N LEU A 175 11.95 -7.29 -8.11
CA LEU A 175 11.77 -7.75 -9.49
C LEU A 175 12.24 -6.72 -10.53
N LYS A 176 12.09 -5.42 -10.24
CA LYS A 176 12.53 -4.33 -11.13
C LYS A 176 14.04 -4.12 -11.15
N GLU A 177 14.74 -4.50 -10.08
CA GLU A 177 16.20 -4.37 -9.99
C GLU A 177 16.97 -5.44 -10.80
N GLN A 178 16.29 -6.43 -11.37
CA GLN A 178 16.95 -7.44 -12.22
C GLN A 178 17.36 -6.84 -13.57
N PRO A 179 18.62 -7.02 -14.01
CA PRO A 179 19.01 -6.70 -15.38
C PRO A 179 18.22 -7.59 -16.35
N ALA A 180 17.67 -6.96 -17.40
CA ALA A 180 16.95 -7.64 -18.49
C ALA A 180 17.85 -8.60 -19.28
#